data_AF-A0A1M3R0C6-F1
#
_entry.id   AF-A0A1M3R0C6-F1
#
_cell.length_a   1.000
_cell.length_b   1.000
_cell.length_c   1.000
_cell.angle_alpha   90.00
_cell.angle_beta   90.00
_cell.angle_gamma   90.00
#
_symmetry.space_group_name_H-M   'P 1'
#
loop_
_entity.id
_entity.type
_entity.pdbx_description
1 polymer ?
#
loop_
_entity_poly.entity_id
_entity_poly.type
_entity_poly.pdbx_seq_one_letter_code
_entity_poly.pdbx_strand_id
1 'polypeptide(L)'
;MEKSRNIRQLIGARIIDVKIFSESRGENDWLDYILTFITLENCGTINFPFSGATDFGTVVLDDRAEPISERGYNLIVRQKIKELYYESDEENQPRNDWFAYIELDNGYVIHENRMAPNGTGAANLFLYTQEQFIELKNEEVNNLIPLTKFMKFLD
;
A
#
# COMPACT_ATOMS: atom_id res chain seq x y z
N MET A 1 4.83 -18.80 -16.68
CA MET A 1 4.90 -18.44 -15.26
C MET A 1 5.81 -17.23 -15.17
N GLU A 2 5.26 -16.03 -14.97
CA GLU A 2 6.09 -14.86 -14.71
C GLU A 2 6.95 -15.14 -13.48
N LYS A 3 8.24 -14.81 -13.55
CA LYS A 3 9.13 -14.93 -12.38
C LYS A 3 8.61 -13.95 -11.33
N SER A 4 8.13 -14.48 -10.21
CA SER A 4 7.87 -13.72 -8.98
C SER A 4 9.08 -12.82 -8.69
N ARG A 5 8.81 -11.52 -8.52
CA ARG A 5 9.84 -10.48 -8.34
C ARG A 5 9.96 -10.15 -6.87
N ASN A 6 11.19 -9.97 -6.38
CA ASN A 6 11.42 -9.67 -4.98
C ASN A 6 10.85 -8.30 -4.59
N ILE A 7 10.10 -8.25 -3.48
CA ILE A 7 9.41 -7.03 -3.00
C ILE A 7 10.38 -5.85 -2.75
N ARG A 8 11.65 -6.11 -2.40
CA ARG A 8 12.67 -5.06 -2.22
C ARG A 8 12.94 -4.26 -3.48
N GLN A 9 12.64 -4.79 -4.67
CA GLN A 9 12.80 -4.05 -5.93
C GLN A 9 11.82 -2.86 -6.04
N LEU A 10 10.77 -2.82 -5.22
CA LEU A 10 9.87 -1.67 -5.15
C LEU A 10 10.57 -0.45 -4.52
N ILE A 11 11.51 -0.66 -3.60
CA ILE A 11 12.27 0.44 -2.97
C ILE A 11 13.14 1.12 -4.04
N GLY A 12 13.04 2.44 -4.11
CA GLY A 12 13.66 3.30 -5.11
C GLY A 12 12.89 3.41 -6.43
N ALA A 13 11.85 2.59 -6.65
CA ALA A 13 11.01 2.68 -7.84
C ALA A 13 10.19 3.97 -7.80
N ARG A 14 10.15 4.68 -8.94
CA ARG A 14 9.36 5.90 -9.10
C ARG A 14 7.92 5.55 -9.46
N ILE A 15 6.98 6.18 -8.77
CA ILE A 15 5.55 6.12 -9.09
C ILE A 15 5.26 7.02 -10.29
N ILE A 16 4.64 6.44 -11.31
CA ILE A 16 4.27 7.09 -12.57
C ILE A 16 2.77 7.38 -12.64
N ASP A 17 1.95 6.52 -12.07
CA ASP A 17 0.50 6.69 -12.01
C ASP A 17 -0.09 5.94 -10.82
N VAL A 18 -1.22 6.43 -10.32
CA VAL A 18 -2.01 5.75 -9.27
C VAL A 18 -3.49 5.87 -9.63
N LYS A 19 -4.16 4.72 -9.68
CA LYS A 19 -5.59 4.62 -9.96
C LYS A 19 -6.28 3.73 -8.95
N ILE A 20 -7.55 4.00 -8.71
CA ILE A 20 -8.38 3.24 -7.80
C ILE A 20 -9.61 2.76 -8.53
N PHE A 21 -9.89 1.47 -8.40
CA PHE A 21 -11.20 0.92 -8.69
C PHE A 21 -11.98 0.84 -7.39
N SER A 22 -13.21 1.34 -7.37
CA SER A 22 -14.09 1.29 -6.20
C SER A 22 -15.46 0.76 -6.57
N GLU A 23 -15.98 -0.17 -5.76
CA GLU A 23 -17.34 -0.71 -5.90
C GLU A 23 -17.93 -1.08 -4.54
N SER A 24 -19.25 -1.01 -4.41
CA SER A 24 -19.98 -1.63 -3.31
C SER A 24 -20.22 -3.11 -3.64
N ARG A 25 -19.50 -4.02 -2.98
CA ARG A 25 -19.62 -5.48 -3.19
C ARG A 25 -19.86 -6.20 -1.85
N GLY A 26 -21.12 -6.31 -1.43
CA GLY A 26 -21.52 -7.08 -0.24
C GLY A 26 -22.96 -7.60 -0.34
N GLU A 27 -23.35 -8.53 0.53
CA GLU A 27 -24.76 -8.92 0.70
C GLU A 27 -25.56 -7.67 1.11
N ASN A 28 -26.55 -7.29 0.31
CA ASN A 28 -27.39 -6.09 0.50
C ASN A 28 -26.62 -4.75 0.50
N ASP A 29 -25.58 -4.61 -0.33
CA ASP A 29 -24.80 -3.37 -0.45
C ASP A 29 -24.14 -2.92 0.87
N TRP A 30 -23.79 -3.85 1.78
CA TRP A 30 -23.23 -3.47 3.08
C TRP A 30 -21.73 -3.17 3.12
N LEU A 31 -21.00 -3.43 2.04
CA LEU A 31 -19.53 -3.37 2.03
C LEU A 31 -19.02 -2.53 0.86
N ASP A 32 -18.20 -1.52 1.18
CA ASP A 32 -17.37 -0.81 0.21
C ASP A 32 -16.07 -1.57 0.00
N TYR A 33 -15.64 -1.61 -1.26
CA TYR A 33 -14.40 -2.23 -1.69
C TYR A 33 -13.61 -1.26 -2.56
N ILE A 34 -12.29 -1.20 -2.35
CA ILE A 34 -11.37 -0.49 -3.25
C ILE A 34 -10.21 -1.37 -3.68
N LEU A 35 -9.62 -1.09 -4.84
CA LEU A 35 -8.37 -1.68 -5.27
C LEU A 35 -7.47 -0.60 -5.87
N THR A 36 -6.33 -0.37 -5.25
CA THR A 36 -5.33 0.60 -5.71
C THR A 36 -4.33 -0.05 -6.64
N PHE A 37 -4.20 0.52 -7.83
CA PHE A 37 -3.20 0.19 -8.84
C PHE A 37 -2.10 1.25 -8.84
N ILE A 38 -0.85 0.82 -8.63
CA ILE A 38 0.32 1.69 -8.62
C ILE A 38 1.19 1.33 -9.83
N THR A 39 1.35 2.26 -10.76
CA THR A 39 2.24 2.07 -11.92
C THR A 39 3.62 2.63 -11.62
N LEU A 40 4.65 1.81 -11.82
CA LEU A 40 6.04 2.10 -11.45
C LEU A 40 6.96 2.07 -12.68
N GLU A 41 7.87 3.05 -12.79
CA GLU A 41 8.72 3.32 -13.97
C GLU A 41 9.47 2.08 -14.50
N ASN A 42 9.87 1.15 -13.61
CA ASN A 42 10.62 -0.07 -13.95
C ASN A 42 10.03 -1.35 -13.32
N CYS A 43 8.84 -1.24 -12.71
CA CYS A 43 8.20 -2.38 -12.05
C CYS A 43 6.86 -2.79 -12.67
N GLY A 44 6.33 -1.99 -13.61
CA GLY A 44 4.99 -2.21 -14.16
C GLY A 44 3.91 -1.74 -13.20
N THR A 45 2.67 -2.15 -13.44
CA THR A 45 1.54 -1.87 -12.55
C THR A 45 1.41 -2.98 -11.52
N ILE A 46 1.30 -2.61 -10.24
CA ILE A 46 1.09 -3.53 -9.11
C ILE A 46 -0.18 -3.15 -8.37
N ASN A 47 -0.75 -4.11 -7.62
CA ASN A 47 -1.72 -3.78 -6.57
C ASN A 47 -0.98 -3.34 -5.31
N PHE A 48 -1.70 -2.67 -4.41
CA PHE A 48 -1.17 -2.33 -3.09
C PHE A 48 -0.65 -3.59 -2.37
N PRO A 49 0.62 -3.60 -1.90
CA PRO A 49 1.24 -4.78 -1.31
C PRO A 49 0.68 -5.09 0.08
N PHE A 50 0.62 -6.39 0.40
CA PHE A 50 0.30 -6.87 1.74
C PHE A 50 1.51 -6.75 2.67
N SER A 51 1.25 -6.60 3.96
CA SER A 51 2.25 -6.83 5.00
C SER A 51 2.72 -8.29 4.93
N GLY A 52 4.04 -8.48 5.08
CA GLY A 52 4.67 -9.80 4.98
C GLY A 52 4.86 -10.36 3.57
N ALA A 53 4.41 -9.67 2.53
CA ALA A 53 4.71 -10.05 1.15
C ALA A 53 6.24 -10.09 0.92
N THR A 54 6.77 -11.18 0.39
CA THR A 54 8.21 -11.28 0.03
C THR A 54 8.46 -11.02 -1.44
N ASP A 55 7.38 -11.05 -2.22
CA ASP A 55 7.36 -10.87 -3.65
C ASP A 55 6.18 -10.00 -4.11
N PHE A 56 6.25 -9.57 -5.37
CA PHE A 56 5.15 -8.92 -6.06
C PHE A 56 5.02 -9.43 -7.48
N GLY A 57 3.80 -9.34 -7.99
CA GLY A 57 3.45 -9.57 -9.39
C GLY A 57 2.98 -8.30 -10.06
N THR A 58 3.15 -8.24 -11.37
CA THR A 58 2.49 -7.23 -12.20
C THR A 58 1.05 -7.60 -12.47
N VAL A 59 0.18 -6.61 -12.54
CA VAL A 59 -1.25 -6.77 -12.84
C VAL A 59 -1.61 -5.98 -14.08
N VAL A 60 -2.69 -6.40 -14.75
CA VAL A 60 -3.33 -5.59 -15.78
C VAL A 60 -4.22 -4.59 -15.08
N LEU A 61 -4.10 -3.31 -15.47
CA LEU A 61 -4.95 -2.24 -14.97
C LEU A 61 -6.42 -2.51 -15.37
N ASP A 62 -7.32 -2.47 -14.40
CA ASP A 62 -8.77 -2.53 -14.65
C ASP A 62 -9.20 -1.26 -15.41
N ASP A 63 -9.98 -1.42 -16.47
CA ASP A 63 -10.42 -0.31 -17.33
C ASP A 63 -11.41 0.63 -16.63
N ARG A 64 -12.01 0.18 -15.53
CA ARG A 64 -12.88 0.96 -14.64
C ARG A 64 -12.12 1.68 -13.53
N ALA A 65 -10.80 1.52 -13.45
CA ALA A 65 -9.99 2.21 -12.45
C ALA A 65 -9.82 3.69 -12.81
N GLU A 66 -10.22 4.55 -11.88
CA GLU A 66 -10.21 6.00 -12.03
C GLU A 66 -8.97 6.63 -11.39
N PRO A 67 -8.49 7.78 -11.88
CA PRO A 67 -7.42 8.53 -11.23
C PRO A 67 -7.78 8.92 -9.79
N ILE A 68 -6.79 8.92 -8.90
CA ILE A 68 -6.95 9.51 -7.57
C ILE A 68 -7.15 11.03 -7.65
N SER A 69 -7.60 11.64 -6.54
CA SER A 69 -7.78 13.10 -6.47
C SER A 69 -6.53 13.87 -6.92
N GLU A 70 -6.70 15.05 -7.54
CA GLU A 70 -5.59 15.87 -8.04
C GLU A 70 -4.55 16.18 -6.94
N ARG A 71 -5.02 16.48 -5.72
CA ARG A 71 -4.14 16.70 -4.57
C ARG A 71 -3.30 15.45 -4.25
N GLY A 72 -3.92 14.27 -4.20
CA GLY A 72 -3.21 13.02 -3.96
C GLY A 72 -2.22 12.70 -5.08
N TYR A 73 -2.65 12.88 -6.32
CA TYR A 73 -1.81 12.70 -7.51
C TYR A 73 -0.53 13.55 -7.43
N ASN A 74 -0.67 14.85 -7.13
CA ASN A 74 0.47 15.76 -7.04
C ASN A 74 1.44 15.44 -5.89
N LEU A 75 0.96 14.79 -4.82
CA LEU A 75 1.78 14.41 -3.67
C LEU A 75 2.44 13.05 -3.82
N ILE A 76 1.85 12.13 -4.61
CA ILE A 76 2.31 10.74 -4.73
C ILE A 76 3.07 10.50 -6.03
N VAL A 77 2.57 11.01 -7.15
CA VAL A 77 3.15 10.73 -8.47
C VAL A 77 4.48 11.44 -8.63
N ARG A 78 5.43 10.79 -9.30
CA ARG A 78 6.85 11.13 -9.48
C ARG A 78 7.73 10.92 -8.24
N GLN A 79 7.14 10.64 -7.08
CA GLN A 79 7.90 10.28 -5.89
C GLN A 79 8.48 8.87 -6.04
N LYS A 80 9.59 8.62 -5.36
CA LYS A 80 10.15 7.28 -5.22
C LYS A 80 9.61 6.64 -3.95
N ILE A 81 9.39 5.33 -4.02
CA ILE A 81 9.19 4.53 -2.82
C ILE A 81 10.50 4.54 -2.04
N LYS A 82 10.48 5.04 -0.81
CA LYS A 82 11.63 5.12 0.08
C LYS A 82 11.75 3.87 0.93
N GLU A 83 10.64 3.38 1.47
CA GLU A 83 10.59 2.21 2.35
C GLU A 83 9.17 1.62 2.35
N LEU A 84 9.06 0.33 2.66
CA LEU A 84 7.79 -0.31 3.00
C LEU A 84 7.80 -0.64 4.49
N TYR A 85 6.69 -0.43 5.18
CA TYR A 85 6.51 -0.87 6.55
C TYR A 85 5.42 -1.94 6.63
N TYR A 86 5.70 -2.99 7.38
CA TYR A 86 4.75 -4.05 7.67
C TYR A 86 4.25 -3.90 9.08
N GLU A 87 2.95 -4.01 9.23
CA GLU A 87 2.37 -4.24 10.54
C GLU A 87 2.79 -5.62 11.02
N SER A 88 3.13 -5.71 12.30
CA SER A 88 3.51 -6.96 12.93
C SER A 88 2.67 -7.25 14.16
N ASP A 89 2.53 -8.53 14.47
CA ASP A 89 1.86 -9.02 15.65
C ASP A 89 2.72 -8.81 16.92
N GLU A 90 2.19 -9.28 18.06
CA GLU A 90 2.86 -9.21 19.36
C GLU A 90 4.21 -9.96 19.39
N GLU A 91 4.45 -10.89 18.46
CA GLU A 91 5.69 -11.65 18.30
C GLU A 91 6.67 -11.01 17.30
N ASN A 92 6.36 -9.79 16.81
CA ASN A 92 7.11 -9.06 15.78
C ASN A 92 7.13 -9.78 14.41
N GLN A 93 6.14 -10.64 14.13
CA GLN A 93 5.97 -11.26 12.81
C GLN A 93 4.99 -10.45 11.96
N PRO A 94 5.21 -10.29 10.64
CA PRO A 94 4.28 -9.54 9.80
C PRO A 94 2.88 -10.13 9.78
N ARG A 95 1.89 -9.24 9.88
CA ARG A 95 0.48 -9.57 9.79
C ARG A 95 0.06 -9.64 8.33
N ASN A 96 0.01 -10.86 7.78
CA ASN A 96 -0.33 -11.09 6.37
C ASN A 96 -1.78 -10.73 5.99
N ASP A 97 -2.64 -10.46 6.98
CA ASP A 97 -4.00 -9.96 6.84
C ASP A 97 -4.10 -8.45 6.63
N TRP A 98 -2.97 -7.72 6.76
CA TRP A 98 -2.92 -6.26 6.63
C TRP A 98 -2.19 -5.81 5.36
N PHE A 99 -2.46 -4.58 4.94
CA PHE A 99 -1.69 -3.93 3.88
C PHE A 99 -0.42 -3.31 4.45
N ALA A 100 0.60 -3.18 3.60
CA ALA A 100 1.79 -2.46 3.97
C ALA A 100 1.51 -0.94 4.10
N TYR A 101 2.50 -0.21 4.57
CA TYR A 101 2.59 1.24 4.39
C TYR A 101 3.74 1.53 3.44
N ILE A 102 3.55 2.45 2.49
CA ILE A 102 4.58 2.86 1.54
C ILE A 102 5.01 4.27 1.90
N GLU A 103 6.24 4.43 2.39
CA GLU A 103 6.86 5.74 2.60
C GLU A 103 7.44 6.24 1.27
N LEU A 104 7.20 7.51 0.97
CA LEU A 104 7.69 8.20 -0.21
C LEU A 104 8.90 9.07 0.12
N ASP A 105 9.74 9.39 -0.86
CA ASP A 105 10.94 10.20 -0.67
C ASP A 105 10.68 11.67 -0.27
N ASN A 106 9.45 12.15 -0.42
CA ASN A 106 9.00 13.44 0.11
C ASN A 106 8.44 13.38 1.55
N GLY A 107 8.49 12.23 2.22
CA GLY A 107 8.06 12.07 3.61
C GLY A 107 6.56 11.91 3.82
N TYR A 108 5.79 11.68 2.76
CA TYR A 108 4.41 11.20 2.89
C TYR A 108 4.38 9.67 2.95
N VAL A 109 3.34 9.12 3.57
CA VAL A 109 3.10 7.68 3.64
C VAL A 109 1.72 7.37 3.11
N ILE A 110 1.61 6.37 2.25
CA ILE A 110 0.32 5.87 1.76
C ILE A 110 -0.01 4.49 2.33
N HIS A 111 -1.30 4.23 2.51
CA HIS A 111 -1.83 2.96 3.00
C HIS A 111 -3.20 2.68 2.37
N GLU A 112 -3.47 1.43 2.01
CA GLU A 112 -4.77 1.00 1.54
C GLU A 112 -5.52 0.30 2.68
N ASN A 113 -6.75 0.74 2.94
CA ASN A 113 -7.73 -0.16 3.56
C ASN A 113 -8.71 -0.60 2.47
N ARG A 114 -8.68 -1.90 2.15
CA ARG A 114 -9.37 -2.46 0.99
C ARG A 114 -10.88 -2.55 1.17
N MET A 115 -11.36 -2.76 2.40
CA MET A 115 -12.76 -3.05 2.68
C MET A 115 -13.23 -2.34 3.93
N ALA A 116 -14.48 -1.88 3.92
CA ALA A 116 -15.13 -1.30 5.08
C ALA A 116 -16.66 -1.35 4.93
N PRO A 117 -17.43 -1.18 6.02
CA PRO A 117 -18.86 -1.01 5.92
C PRO A 117 -19.22 0.14 4.95
N ASN A 118 -20.25 -0.07 4.14
CA ASN A 118 -20.66 0.87 3.09
C ASN A 118 -20.97 2.26 3.69
N GLY A 119 -20.46 3.29 3.02
CA GLY A 119 -20.77 4.68 3.30
C GLY A 119 -19.94 5.28 4.43
N THR A 120 -19.02 4.50 5.01
CA THR A 120 -18.09 4.98 6.03
C THR A 120 -16.92 5.76 5.43
N GLY A 121 -16.62 5.56 4.13
CA GLY A 121 -15.43 6.11 3.47
C GLY A 121 -14.12 5.49 3.96
N ALA A 122 -14.19 4.41 4.75
CA ALA A 122 -13.02 3.77 5.34
C ALA A 122 -12.34 2.77 4.40
N ALA A 123 -13.00 2.31 3.33
CA ALA A 123 -12.36 1.61 2.22
C ALA A 123 -11.73 2.67 1.30
N ASN A 124 -10.45 2.97 1.48
CA ASN A 124 -9.80 4.09 0.79
C ASN A 124 -8.27 3.96 0.73
N LEU A 125 -7.67 4.74 -0.16
CA LEU A 125 -6.23 5.03 -0.16
C LEU A 125 -5.99 6.24 0.75
N PHE A 126 -5.36 6.01 1.88
CA PHE A 126 -5.00 7.04 2.84
C PHE A 126 -3.63 7.62 2.54
N LEU A 127 -3.47 8.90 2.86
CA LEU A 127 -2.22 9.65 2.77
C LEU A 127 -1.96 10.30 4.13
N TYR A 128 -0.83 9.97 4.73
CA TYR A 128 -0.38 10.48 6.01
C TYR A 128 0.83 11.39 5.83
N THR A 129 0.91 12.44 6.63
CA THR A 129 2.17 13.16 6.85
C THR A 129 3.13 12.31 7.67
N GLN A 130 4.42 12.66 7.67
CA GLN A 130 5.41 12.00 8.52
C GLN A 130 5.03 12.06 10.00
N GLU A 131 4.49 13.18 10.47
CA GLU A 131 4.06 13.36 11.87
C GLU A 131 2.94 12.38 12.23
N GLN A 132 1.89 12.31 11.40
CA GLN A 132 0.79 11.36 11.57
C GLN A 132 1.28 9.92 11.53
N PHE A 133 2.24 9.60 10.66
CA PHE A 133 2.80 8.26 10.57
C PHE A 133 3.63 7.89 11.80
N ILE A 134 4.37 8.84 12.38
CA ILE A 134 5.11 8.64 13.63
C ILE A 134 4.15 8.38 14.78
N GLU A 135 3.05 9.12 14.86
CA GLU A 135 2.00 8.89 15.86
C GLU A 135 1.42 7.48 15.73
N LEU A 136 1.01 7.08 14.52
CA LEU A 136 0.49 5.73 14.22
C LEU A 136 1.46 4.62 14.63
N LYS A 137 2.76 4.84 14.45
CA LYS A 137 3.80 3.87 14.81
C LYS A 137 4.04 3.77 16.32
N ASN A 138 3.78 4.84 17.06
CA ASN A 138 4.06 4.92 18.50
C ASN A 138 2.85 4.54 19.36
N GLU A 139 1.64 4.52 18.79
CA GLU A 139 0.49 3.88 19.44
C GLU A 139 0.85 2.41 19.66
N GLU A 140 0.91 1.97 20.92
CA GLU A 140 1.33 0.62 21.40
C GLU A 140 0.57 -0.57 20.77
N VAL A 141 -0.29 -0.29 19.79
CA VAL A 141 -1.15 -1.21 19.04
C VAL A 141 -0.51 -1.62 17.70
N ASN A 142 0.23 -0.73 17.03
CA ASN A 142 0.72 -0.98 15.66
C ASN A 142 2.24 -1.07 15.62
N ASN A 143 2.76 -2.29 15.64
CA ASN A 143 4.19 -2.52 15.53
C ASN A 143 4.61 -2.49 14.05
N LEU A 144 4.95 -1.30 13.55
CA LEU A 144 5.35 -1.09 12.16
C LEU A 144 6.85 -1.32 11.96
N ILE A 145 7.18 -2.44 11.30
CA ILE A 145 8.54 -2.88 11.01
C ILE A 145 8.91 -2.53 9.57
N PRO A 146 10.01 -1.80 9.31
CA PRO A 146 10.47 -1.57 7.94
C PRO A 146 10.89 -2.89 7.29
N LEU A 147 10.53 -3.07 6.02
CA LEU A 147 10.84 -4.26 5.21
C LEU A 147 12.34 -4.57 5.21
N THR A 148 13.18 -3.54 5.16
CA THR A 148 14.64 -3.66 5.22
C THR A 148 15.17 -4.29 6.51
N LYS A 149 14.43 -4.17 7.63
CA LYS A 149 14.73 -4.88 8.88
C LYS A 149 14.13 -6.28 8.90
N PHE A 150 12.89 -6.43 8.46
CA PHE A 150 12.19 -7.73 8.47
C PHE A 150 12.97 -8.80 7.70
N MET A 151 13.41 -8.50 6.49
CA MET A 151 14.07 -9.50 5.67
C MET A 151 15.53 -9.80 6.08
N LYS A 152 16.12 -9.14 7.09
CA LYS A 152 17.39 -9.59 7.66
C LYS A 152 17.25 -10.86 8.49
N PHE A 153 16.02 -11.25 8.83
CA PHE A 153 15.72 -12.44 9.62
C PHE A 153 15.35 -13.67 8.77
N LEU A 154 15.28 -13.52 7.44
CA LEU A 154 14.90 -14.57 6.49
C LEU A 154 16.06 -15.08 5.63
N ASP A 155 17.26 -14.49 5.78
CA ASP A 155 18.53 -14.94 5.17
C ASP A 155 19.35 -15.73 6.21
#